data_AF-A0A2G6EC75-F1
#
_entry.id   AF-A0A2G6EC75-F1
#
_cell.length_a   1.000
_cell.length_b   1.000
_cell.length_c   1.000
_cell.angle_alpha   90.00
_cell.angle_beta   90.00
_cell.angle_gamma   90.00
#
_symmetry.space_group_name_H-M   'P 1'
#
loop_
_entity.id
_entity.type
_entity.pdbx_description
1 polymer ?
#
loop_
_entity_poly.entity_id
_entity_poly.type
_entity_poly.pdbx_seq_one_letter_code
_entity_poly.pdbx_strand_id
1 'polypeptide(L)'
;MRFAFVDAEKASHRISTLCRVMGISRAGYYQWRNRPPSQRELDDQSLLVAIEAVFKRSKCRYGSPRVHREPRSSGVRVGLNRVARLMCKNGLAVKPHKGFRCTTVRDLSHPVAPNLLARDFSAAAPGEKWVSDVTEFTTGEGTLYLAPVIDLFNREVVGHACSARNDQKLTTSALRAAIDTHGAPEGLIHHSDRGSTYTGGGFREALSSNGIVCSMSRK
;
A
#
# COMPACT_ATOMS: atom_id res chain seq x y z
N MET A 1 19.88 29.35 14.31
CA MET A 1 19.46 28.39 15.35
C MET A 1 19.11 29.04 16.69
N ARG A 2 19.85 30.06 17.19
CA ARG A 2 19.59 30.67 18.51
C ARG A 2 18.19 31.31 18.66
N PHE A 3 17.74 32.12 17.68
CA PHE A 3 16.41 32.74 17.73
C PHE A 3 15.27 31.73 17.61
N ALA A 4 15.42 30.69 16.76
CA ALA A 4 14.42 29.64 16.59
C ALA A 4 14.20 28.83 17.88
N PHE A 5 15.28 28.56 18.64
CA PHE A 5 15.18 27.93 19.95
C PHE A 5 14.39 28.79 20.95
N VAL A 6 14.68 30.10 21.00
CA VAL A 6 13.91 31.02 21.84
C VAL A 6 12.43 31.04 21.45
N ASP A 7 12.11 30.94 20.15
CA ASP A 7 10.73 30.92 19.69
C ASP A 7 9.98 29.62 20.03
N ALA A 8 10.68 28.49 20.01
CA ALA A 8 10.12 27.19 20.38
C ALA A 8 9.81 27.11 21.89
N GLU A 9 10.69 27.64 22.74
CA GLU A 9 10.59 27.52 24.20
C GLU A 9 9.87 28.69 24.90
N LYS A 10 9.38 29.68 24.14
CA LYS A 10 8.75 30.89 24.69
C LYS A 10 7.49 30.65 25.53
N ALA A 11 6.85 29.49 25.35
CA ALA A 11 5.66 29.09 26.11
C ALA A 11 6.04 28.60 27.52
N SER A 12 7.20 27.95 27.65
CA SER A 12 7.68 27.33 28.88
C SER A 12 8.53 28.29 29.71
N HIS A 13 9.21 29.24 29.06
CA HIS A 13 10.18 30.12 29.72
C HIS A 13 10.07 31.58 29.27
N ARG A 14 10.43 32.49 30.17
CA ARG A 14 10.48 33.92 29.85
C ARG A 14 11.53 34.18 28.76
N ILE A 15 11.12 34.93 27.73
CA ILE A 15 11.98 35.31 26.59
C ILE A 15 13.27 36.01 27.06
N SER A 16 13.20 36.83 28.11
CA SER A 16 14.39 37.49 28.69
C SER A 16 15.43 36.50 29.20
N THR A 17 14.99 35.44 29.87
CA THR A 17 15.85 34.36 30.37
C THR A 17 16.46 33.59 29.21
N LEU A 18 15.64 33.17 28.24
CA LEU A 18 16.09 32.44 27.05
C LEU A 18 17.10 33.26 26.23
N CYS A 19 16.83 34.54 25.98
CA CYS A 19 17.76 35.42 25.28
C CYS A 19 19.11 35.57 26.02
N ARG A 20 19.08 35.70 27.35
CA ARG A 20 20.29 35.78 28.18
C ARG A 20 21.11 34.50 28.10
N VAL A 21 20.48 33.34 28.27
CA VAL A 21 21.14 32.02 28.20
C VAL A 21 21.74 31.78 26.82
N MET A 22 21.03 32.16 25.76
CA MET A 22 21.50 31.99 24.38
C MET A 22 22.50 33.06 23.91
N GLY A 23 22.82 34.06 24.76
CA GLY A 23 23.73 35.15 24.43
C GLY A 23 23.25 36.02 23.27
N ILE A 24 21.95 36.33 23.20
CA ILE A 24 21.34 37.16 22.15
C ILE A 24 20.51 38.30 22.76
N SER A 25 20.34 39.40 22.03
CA SER A 25 19.52 40.52 22.50
C SER A 25 18.03 40.26 22.30
N ARG A 26 17.20 40.76 23.25
CA ARG A 26 15.74 40.73 23.12
C ARG A 26 15.26 41.46 21.86
N ALA A 27 15.87 42.62 21.56
CA ALA A 27 15.57 43.40 20.37
C ALA A 27 15.85 42.61 19.08
N GLY A 28 16.99 41.90 19.03
CA GLY A 28 17.33 41.03 17.89
C GLY A 28 16.36 39.87 17.71
N TYR A 29 15.86 39.27 18.80
CA TYR A 29 14.82 38.24 18.73
C TYR A 29 13.51 38.77 18.15
N TYR A 30 13.02 39.92 18.63
CA TYR A 30 11.78 40.51 18.10
C TYR A 30 11.95 41.00 16.66
N GLN A 31 13.11 41.56 16.31
CA GLN A 31 13.42 41.93 14.92
C GLN A 31 13.45 40.71 14.01
N TRP A 32 14.03 39.59 14.45
CA TRP A 32 14.02 38.34 13.70
C TRP A 32 12.60 37.78 13.56
N ARG A 33 11.80 37.79 14.63
CA ARG A 33 10.43 37.26 14.64
C ARG A 33 9.47 38.08 13.78
N ASN A 34 9.61 39.41 13.80
CA ASN A 34 8.78 40.32 13.03
C ASN A 34 9.39 40.65 11.66
N ARG A 35 10.47 39.97 11.26
CA ARG A 35 11.12 40.23 9.98
C ARG A 35 10.15 39.86 8.85
N PRO A 36 9.83 40.79 7.94
CA PRO A 36 9.04 40.44 6.78
C PRO A 36 9.82 39.44 5.91
N PRO A 37 9.12 38.59 5.14
CA PRO A 37 9.76 37.70 4.18
C PRO A 37 10.69 38.50 3.27
N SER A 38 11.90 37.98 3.08
CA SER A 38 12.82 38.53 2.08
C SER A 38 12.27 38.30 0.67
N GLN A 39 12.72 39.10 -0.30
CA GLN A 39 12.34 38.91 -1.71
C GLN A 39 12.59 37.47 -2.17
N ARG A 40 13.71 36.88 -1.72
CA ARG A 40 14.06 35.49 -2.04
C ARG A 40 13.05 34.48 -1.49
N GLU A 41 12.49 34.73 -0.31
CA GLU A 41 11.47 33.87 0.28
C GLU A 41 10.13 33.99 -0.46
N LEU A 42 9.76 35.19 -0.89
CA LEU A 42 8.58 35.42 -1.74
C LEU A 42 8.74 34.72 -3.10
N ASP A 43 9.92 34.81 -3.71
CA ASP A 43 10.23 34.11 -4.96
C ASP A 43 10.20 32.59 -4.78
N ASP A 44 10.72 32.08 -3.65
CA ASP A 44 10.70 30.66 -3.30
C ASP A 44 9.26 30.15 -3.10
N GLN A 45 8.40 30.93 -2.44
CA GLN A 45 6.98 30.60 -2.27
C GLN A 45 6.25 30.56 -3.62
N SER A 46 6.52 31.55 -4.49
CA SER A 46 5.93 31.61 -5.83
C SER A 46 6.37 30.41 -6.69
N LEU A 47 7.65 30.04 -6.61
CA LEU A 47 8.19 28.87 -7.29
C LEU A 47 7.63 27.55 -6.72
N LEU A 48 7.42 27.47 -5.41
CA LEU A 48 6.86 26.29 -4.76
C LEU A 48 5.47 25.95 -5.31
N VAL A 49 4.62 26.95 -5.55
CA VAL A 49 3.29 26.75 -6.15
C VAL A 49 3.40 26.06 -7.52
N ALA A 50 4.33 26.50 -8.37
CA ALA A 50 4.58 25.88 -9.67
C ALA A 50 5.12 24.44 -9.53
N ILE A 51 6.04 24.21 -8.60
CA ILE A 51 6.60 22.88 -8.27
C ILE A 51 5.49 21.92 -7.83
N GLU A 52 4.61 22.35 -6.93
CA GLU A 52 3.50 21.55 -6.43
C GLU A 52 2.48 21.22 -7.53
N ALA A 53 2.16 22.18 -8.40
CA ALA A 53 1.26 21.96 -9.52
C ALA A 53 1.79 20.87 -10.46
N VAL A 54 3.08 20.95 -10.81
CA VAL A 54 3.77 19.93 -11.61
C VAL A 54 3.79 18.58 -10.89
N PHE A 55 4.16 18.56 -9.61
CA PHE A 55 4.24 17.35 -8.82
C PHE A 55 2.88 16.63 -8.73
N LYS A 56 1.80 17.36 -8.45
CA LYS A 56 0.42 16.84 -8.42
C LYS A 56 -0.04 16.35 -9.80
N ARG A 57 0.19 17.11 -10.87
CA ARG A 57 -0.15 16.71 -12.25
C ARG A 57 0.57 15.43 -12.67
N SER A 58 1.81 15.24 -12.20
CA SER A 58 2.58 14.02 -12.45
C SER A 58 2.10 12.81 -11.63
N LYS A 59 1.06 12.95 -10.79
CA LYS A 59 0.63 11.95 -9.79
C LYS A 59 1.76 11.58 -8.80
N CYS A 60 2.54 12.58 -8.38
CA CYS A 60 3.66 12.43 -7.44
C CYS A 60 4.79 11.50 -7.94
N ARG A 61 4.92 11.33 -9.26
CA ARG A 61 5.93 10.44 -9.88
C ARG A 61 7.23 11.16 -10.23
N TYR A 62 7.19 12.47 -10.39
CA TYR A 62 8.36 13.23 -10.85
C TYR A 62 9.21 13.69 -9.68
N GLY A 63 10.48 13.29 -9.68
CA GLY A 63 11.50 13.88 -8.81
C GLY A 63 12.01 15.21 -9.34
N SER A 64 12.88 15.86 -8.58
CA SER A 64 13.42 17.19 -8.89
C SER A 64 13.99 17.36 -10.31
N PRO A 65 14.63 16.36 -10.97
CA PRO A 65 15.10 16.54 -12.34
C PRO A 65 13.98 16.71 -13.37
N ARG A 66 12.85 16.00 -13.20
CA ARG A 66 11.70 16.07 -14.10
C ARG A 66 10.86 17.31 -13.78
N VAL A 67 10.64 17.58 -12.49
CA VAL A 67 9.97 18.79 -12.03
C VAL A 67 10.72 20.06 -12.44
N HIS A 68 12.05 20.04 -12.57
CA HIS A 68 12.82 21.20 -13.06
C HIS A 68 12.68 21.41 -14.59
N ARG A 69 12.43 20.35 -15.37
CA ARG A 69 12.32 20.46 -16.83
C ARG A 69 10.99 21.05 -17.28
N GLU A 70 9.91 20.84 -16.54
CA GLU A 70 8.57 21.36 -16.89
C GLU A 70 8.45 22.89 -16.80
N PRO A 71 8.86 23.57 -15.71
CA PRO A 71 8.80 25.03 -15.59
C PRO A 71 9.63 25.77 -16.64
N ARG A 72 10.65 25.13 -17.21
CA ARG A 72 11.43 25.69 -18.33
C ARG A 72 10.59 25.90 -19.59
N SER A 73 9.54 25.10 -19.81
CA SER A 73 8.63 25.32 -20.95
C SER A 73 7.71 26.52 -20.74
N SER A 74 7.56 26.98 -19.49
CA SER A 74 6.78 28.16 -19.10
C SER A 74 7.63 29.43 -18.93
N GLY A 75 8.89 29.43 -19.38
CA GLY A 75 9.78 30.61 -19.38
C GLY A 75 10.50 30.90 -18.05
N VAL A 76 10.28 30.10 -17.00
CA VAL A 76 10.88 30.32 -15.68
C VAL A 76 12.26 29.66 -15.60
N ARG A 77 13.33 30.48 -15.58
CA ARG A 77 14.71 29.99 -15.40
C ARG A 77 15.02 29.79 -13.91
N VAL A 78 14.92 28.56 -13.44
CA VAL A 78 15.29 28.17 -12.06
C VAL A 78 16.33 27.07 -12.08
N GLY A 79 17.25 27.09 -11.10
CA GLY A 79 18.27 26.05 -10.98
C GLY A 79 17.71 24.76 -10.36
N LEU A 80 18.18 23.60 -10.84
CA LEU A 80 17.78 22.28 -10.33
C LEU A 80 17.95 22.16 -8.80
N ASN A 81 19.06 22.66 -8.24
CA ASN A 81 19.32 22.61 -6.80
C ASN A 81 18.30 23.44 -5.99
N ARG A 82 17.78 24.54 -6.56
CA ARG A 82 16.72 25.34 -5.94
C ARG A 82 15.42 24.54 -5.87
N VAL A 83 15.06 23.87 -6.97
CA VAL A 83 13.89 22.98 -7.03
C VAL A 83 14.04 21.81 -6.05
N ALA A 84 15.18 21.13 -6.05
CA ALA A 84 15.45 20.01 -5.16
C ALA A 84 15.35 20.41 -3.67
N ARG A 85 15.94 21.55 -3.29
CA ARG A 85 15.85 22.10 -1.93
C ARG A 85 14.38 22.39 -1.54
N LEU A 86 13.61 23.03 -2.42
CA LEU A 86 12.21 23.36 -2.15
C LEU A 86 11.33 22.11 -2.05
N MET A 87 11.55 21.11 -2.90
CA MET A 87 10.86 19.82 -2.80
C MET A 87 11.18 19.12 -1.47
N CYS A 88 12.46 19.07 -1.09
CA CYS A 88 12.88 18.45 0.17
C CYS A 88 12.28 19.16 1.40
N LYS A 89 12.38 20.50 1.46
CA LYS A 89 11.85 21.30 2.58
C LYS A 89 10.34 21.13 2.78
N ASN A 90 9.60 20.82 1.71
CA ASN A 90 8.13 20.67 1.75
C ASN A 90 7.66 19.21 1.63
N GLY A 91 8.56 18.23 1.81
CA GLY A 91 8.18 16.81 1.82
C GLY A 91 7.67 16.28 0.48
N LEU A 92 7.99 16.94 -0.64
CA LEU A 92 7.59 16.51 -1.99
C LEU A 92 8.54 15.42 -2.48
N ALA A 93 8.36 14.21 -1.95
CA ALA A 93 9.17 13.04 -2.29
C ALA A 93 8.40 12.08 -3.20
N VAL A 94 9.10 11.54 -4.21
CA VAL A 94 8.55 10.47 -5.04
C VAL A 94 8.32 9.25 -4.19
N LYS A 95 7.11 8.70 -4.24
CA LYS A 95 6.82 7.38 -3.65
C LYS A 95 7.14 6.32 -4.73
N PRO A 96 8.21 5.54 -4.60
CA PRO A 96 8.48 4.46 -5.55
C PRO A 96 7.31 3.47 -5.51
N HIS A 97 6.71 3.20 -6.66
CA HIS A 97 5.76 2.11 -6.77
C HIS A 97 6.56 0.80 -6.75
N LYS A 98 6.22 -0.14 -5.85
CA LYS A 98 6.78 -1.49 -5.90
C LYS A 98 6.39 -2.08 -7.26
N GLY A 99 7.36 -2.51 -8.06
CA GLY A 99 7.07 -3.17 -9.34
C GLY A 99 6.14 -4.36 -9.10
N PHE A 100 4.97 -4.37 -9.73
CA PHE A 100 4.07 -5.51 -9.69
C PHE A 100 4.58 -6.53 -10.71
N ARG A 101 5.05 -7.69 -10.24
CA ARG A 101 5.33 -8.85 -11.11
C ARG A 101 4.14 -9.79 -11.02
N CYS A 102 3.54 -10.10 -12.16
CA CYS A 102 2.51 -11.12 -12.25
C CYS A 102 3.20 -12.49 -12.28
N THR A 103 3.20 -13.20 -11.15
CA THR A 103 3.86 -14.52 -11.03
C THR A 103 2.98 -15.64 -11.58
N THR A 104 1.67 -15.40 -11.75
CA THR A 104 0.70 -16.44 -12.09
C THR A 104 -0.08 -16.04 -13.35
N VAL A 105 0.18 -16.73 -14.47
CA VAL A 105 -0.58 -16.57 -15.70
C VAL A 105 -1.65 -17.66 -15.75
N ARG A 106 -2.92 -17.24 -15.81
CA ARG A 106 -4.05 -18.15 -16.01
C ARG A 106 -3.92 -18.85 -17.36
N ASP A 107 -4.13 -20.16 -17.38
CA ASP A 107 -4.36 -20.88 -18.62
C ASP A 107 -5.77 -20.57 -19.16
N LEU A 108 -5.85 -20.06 -20.39
CA LEU A 108 -7.09 -19.62 -21.03
C LEU A 108 -8.04 -20.77 -21.37
N SER A 109 -7.55 -22.02 -21.39
CA SER A 109 -8.36 -23.21 -21.65
C SER A 109 -9.25 -23.60 -20.46
N HIS A 110 -8.95 -23.09 -19.26
CA HIS A 110 -9.70 -23.47 -18.07
C HIS A 110 -11.02 -22.68 -17.94
N PRO A 111 -12.15 -23.37 -17.73
CA PRO A 111 -13.45 -22.72 -17.56
C PRO A 111 -13.47 -21.87 -16.28
N VAL A 112 -14.07 -20.68 -16.39
CA VAL A 112 -14.20 -19.73 -15.27
C VAL A 112 -15.55 -19.92 -14.59
N ALA A 113 -15.56 -20.10 -13.27
CA ALA A 113 -16.79 -20.14 -12.49
C ALA A 113 -17.40 -18.74 -12.33
N PRO A 114 -18.74 -18.61 -12.22
CA PRO A 114 -19.38 -17.33 -11.96
C PRO A 114 -18.94 -16.72 -10.62
N ASN A 115 -18.93 -15.40 -10.56
CA ASN A 115 -18.67 -14.68 -9.30
C ASN A 115 -19.97 -14.61 -8.49
N LEU A 116 -20.24 -15.65 -7.70
CA LEU A 116 -21.39 -15.76 -6.80
C LEU A 116 -21.21 -14.94 -5.52
N LEU A 117 -19.97 -14.78 -5.05
CA LEU A 117 -19.69 -13.97 -3.86
C LEU A 117 -20.02 -12.48 -4.10
N ALA A 118 -19.75 -11.97 -5.31
CA ALA A 118 -20.11 -10.61 -5.74
C ALA A 118 -19.70 -9.47 -4.76
N ARG A 119 -18.60 -9.66 -4.02
CA ARG A 119 -18.08 -8.78 -2.94
C ARG A 119 -18.94 -8.72 -1.67
N ASP A 120 -19.90 -9.63 -1.51
CA ASP A 120 -20.56 -9.84 -0.23
C ASP A 120 -19.75 -10.82 0.64
N PHE A 121 -18.96 -10.25 1.54
CA PHE A 121 -18.13 -10.99 2.49
C PHE A 121 -18.82 -11.30 3.82
N SER A 122 -20.15 -11.20 3.88
CA SER A 122 -20.94 -11.62 5.04
C SER A 122 -21.43 -13.06 4.89
N ALA A 123 -21.57 -13.77 6.01
CA ALA A 123 -22.21 -15.09 6.10
C ALA A 123 -23.07 -15.10 7.37
N ALA A 124 -24.22 -15.77 7.33
CA ALA A 124 -25.15 -15.86 8.45
C ALA A 124 -24.86 -17.07 9.36
N ALA A 125 -24.19 -18.09 8.83
CA ALA A 125 -23.80 -19.30 9.55
C ALA A 125 -22.42 -19.82 9.11
N PRO A 126 -21.73 -20.60 9.96
CA PRO A 126 -20.52 -21.33 9.56
C PRO A 126 -20.80 -22.24 8.35
N GLY A 127 -19.84 -22.35 7.44
CA GLY A 127 -19.90 -23.24 6.29
C GLY A 127 -20.81 -22.77 5.15
N GLU A 128 -21.29 -21.52 5.17
CA GLU A 128 -22.01 -20.94 4.02
C GLU A 128 -21.03 -20.47 2.93
N LYS A 129 -19.94 -19.82 3.33
CA LYS A 129 -19.00 -19.19 2.40
C LYS A 129 -17.57 -19.32 2.91
N TRP A 130 -16.76 -20.07 2.18
CA TRP A 130 -15.32 -20.14 2.36
C TRP A 130 -14.59 -19.31 1.31
N VAL A 131 -13.52 -18.65 1.73
CA VAL A 131 -12.61 -17.93 0.84
C VAL A 131 -11.21 -18.52 0.93
N SER A 132 -10.51 -18.57 -0.19
CA SER A 132 -9.13 -19.06 -0.27
C SER A 132 -8.27 -18.16 -1.14
N ASP A 133 -7.03 -17.97 -0.74
CA ASP A 133 -5.98 -17.27 -1.49
C ASP A 133 -4.64 -18.01 -1.31
N VAL A 134 -3.60 -17.68 -2.10
CA VAL A 134 -2.25 -18.19 -1.83
C VAL A 134 -1.34 -17.02 -1.52
N THR A 135 -0.65 -17.11 -0.38
CA THR A 135 0.35 -16.12 0.04
C THR A 135 1.74 -16.74 0.08
N GLU A 136 2.77 -15.92 -0.09
CA GLU A 136 4.17 -16.35 -0.09
C GLU A 136 4.97 -15.69 1.03
N PHE A 137 5.83 -16.47 1.67
CA PHE A 137 6.75 -16.03 2.72
C PHE A 137 8.17 -16.35 2.30
N THR A 138 9.07 -15.38 2.46
CA THR A 138 10.51 -15.63 2.30
C THR A 138 11.07 -16.15 3.62
N THR A 139 11.70 -17.31 3.58
CA THR A 139 12.38 -17.93 4.73
C THR A 139 13.89 -18.06 4.47
N GLY A 140 14.65 -18.47 5.47
CA GLY A 140 16.09 -18.75 5.30
C GLY A 140 16.38 -19.94 4.37
N GLU A 141 15.40 -20.80 4.12
CA GLU A 141 15.53 -22.02 3.30
C GLU A 141 14.89 -21.87 1.91
N GLY A 142 14.31 -20.69 1.60
CA GLY A 142 13.62 -20.41 0.35
C GLY A 142 12.20 -19.89 0.55
N THR A 143 11.44 -19.87 -0.53
CA THR A 143 10.04 -19.39 -0.51
C THR A 143 9.10 -20.48 -0.02
N LEU A 144 8.27 -20.15 0.97
CA LEU A 144 7.18 -20.99 1.46
C LEU A 144 5.85 -20.39 1.02
N TYR A 145 5.00 -21.19 0.39
CA TYR A 145 3.64 -20.83 0.02
C TYR A 145 2.65 -21.39 1.05
N LEU A 146 1.69 -20.57 1.46
CA LEU A 146 0.58 -20.93 2.33
C LEU A 146 -0.74 -20.73 1.57
N ALA A 147 -1.59 -21.74 1.58
CA ALA A 147 -2.97 -21.65 1.12
C ALA A 147 -3.91 -21.83 2.32
N PRO A 148 -4.47 -20.75 2.88
CA PRO A 148 -5.51 -20.84 3.90
C PRO A 148 -6.91 -20.85 3.27
N VAL A 149 -7.81 -21.61 3.88
CA VAL A 149 -9.26 -21.58 3.64
C VAL A 149 -9.89 -20.95 4.88
N ILE A 150 -10.62 -19.86 4.68
CA ILE A 150 -11.19 -19.05 5.76
C ILE A 150 -12.72 -19.04 5.65
N ASP A 151 -13.40 -19.28 6.77
CA ASP A 151 -14.84 -19.11 6.88
C ASP A 151 -15.21 -17.63 7.07
N LEU A 152 -16.13 -17.13 6.24
CA LEU A 152 -16.54 -15.73 6.30
C LEU A 152 -17.43 -15.38 7.50
N PHE A 153 -18.04 -16.36 8.16
CA PHE A 153 -18.89 -16.14 9.32
C PHE A 153 -18.10 -15.63 10.53
N ASN A 154 -17.08 -16.39 10.94
CA ASN A 154 -16.29 -16.13 12.15
C ASN A 154 -14.81 -15.81 11.88
N ARG A 155 -14.37 -15.82 10.61
CA ARG A 155 -12.97 -15.62 10.19
C ARG A 155 -12.02 -16.72 10.64
N GLU A 156 -12.54 -17.88 11.00
CA GLU A 156 -11.75 -19.05 11.33
C GLU A 156 -11.01 -19.58 10.10
N VAL A 157 -9.76 -20.01 10.30
CA VAL A 157 -9.01 -20.77 9.30
C VAL A 157 -9.46 -22.22 9.41
N VAL A 158 -10.43 -22.61 8.58
CA VAL A 158 -11.02 -23.95 8.57
C VAL A 158 -10.11 -25.00 7.95
N GLY A 159 -9.14 -24.58 7.13
CA GLY A 159 -8.11 -25.48 6.62
C GLY A 159 -6.92 -24.71 6.07
N HIS A 160 -5.76 -25.35 6.04
CA HIS A 160 -4.58 -24.76 5.43
C HIS A 160 -3.60 -25.83 4.94
N ALA A 161 -2.73 -25.43 4.01
CA ALA A 161 -1.57 -26.21 3.62
C ALA A 161 -0.38 -25.31 3.31
N CYS A 162 0.83 -25.85 3.48
CA CYS A 162 2.08 -25.16 3.16
C CYS A 162 2.91 -26.01 2.18
N SER A 163 3.62 -25.36 1.25
CA SER A 163 4.48 -26.03 0.28
C SER A 163 5.58 -25.09 -0.22
N ALA A 164 6.72 -25.64 -0.62
CA ALA A 164 7.75 -24.89 -1.36
C ALA A 164 7.32 -24.56 -2.81
N ARG A 165 6.18 -25.09 -3.28
CA ARG A 165 5.65 -24.89 -4.64
C ARG A 165 4.23 -24.31 -4.59
N ASN A 166 4.00 -23.27 -5.39
CA ASN A 166 2.67 -22.73 -5.65
C ASN A 166 2.01 -23.54 -6.79
N ASP A 167 1.41 -24.67 -6.45
CA ASP A 167 0.76 -25.58 -7.40
C ASP A 167 -0.66 -25.95 -6.96
N GLN A 168 -1.36 -26.70 -7.80
CA GLN A 168 -2.71 -27.18 -7.51
C GLN A 168 -2.74 -28.15 -6.31
N LYS A 169 -1.63 -28.85 -6.03
CA LYS A 169 -1.57 -29.80 -4.92
C LYS A 169 -1.66 -29.05 -3.60
N LEU A 170 -1.03 -27.89 -3.49
CA LEU A 170 -1.12 -26.99 -2.33
C LEU A 170 -2.58 -26.60 -2.04
N THR A 171 -3.29 -26.03 -3.02
CA THR A 171 -4.68 -25.55 -2.84
C THR A 171 -5.65 -26.70 -2.58
N THR A 172 -5.48 -27.83 -3.27
CA THR A 172 -6.31 -29.03 -3.05
C THR A 172 -6.08 -29.63 -1.67
N SER A 173 -4.85 -29.60 -1.15
CA SER A 173 -4.56 -30.09 0.20
C SER A 173 -5.20 -29.22 1.28
N ALA A 174 -5.19 -27.91 1.11
CA ALA A 174 -5.86 -26.98 2.02
C ALA A 174 -7.39 -27.18 2.04
N LEU A 175 -7.99 -27.36 0.86
CA LEU A 175 -9.41 -27.68 0.73
C LEU A 175 -9.79 -29.00 1.42
N ARG A 176 -8.99 -30.06 1.21
CA ARG A 176 -9.21 -31.36 1.87
C ARG A 176 -9.13 -31.23 3.38
N ALA A 177 -8.11 -30.55 3.90
CA ALA A 177 -7.99 -30.32 5.34
C ALA A 177 -9.22 -29.60 5.94
N ALA A 178 -9.80 -28.65 5.19
CA ALA A 178 -11.03 -27.97 5.61
C ALA A 178 -12.24 -28.91 5.63
N ILE A 179 -12.42 -29.70 4.58
CA ILE A 179 -13.52 -30.68 4.46
C ILE A 179 -13.39 -31.76 5.54
N ASP A 180 -12.18 -32.28 5.78
CA ASP A 180 -11.94 -33.35 6.75
C ASP A 180 -12.27 -32.90 8.18
N THR A 181 -12.07 -31.61 8.49
CA THR A 181 -12.26 -31.06 9.84
C THR A 181 -13.68 -30.52 10.06
N HIS A 182 -14.24 -29.81 9.09
CA HIS A 182 -15.50 -29.07 9.24
C HIS A 182 -16.65 -29.66 8.41
N GLY A 183 -16.39 -30.66 7.57
CA GLY A 183 -17.34 -31.17 6.59
C GLY A 183 -17.56 -30.19 5.43
N ALA A 184 -18.49 -30.54 4.54
CA ALA A 184 -18.93 -29.67 3.45
C ALA A 184 -20.46 -29.58 3.50
N PRO A 185 -21.03 -28.57 4.18
CA PRO A 185 -22.47 -28.36 4.21
C PRO A 185 -23.03 -28.16 2.80
N GLU A 186 -24.28 -28.59 2.59
CA GLU A 186 -24.96 -28.41 1.32
C GLU A 186 -25.03 -26.92 0.95
N GLY A 187 -24.65 -26.59 -0.28
CA GLY A 187 -24.68 -25.22 -0.77
C GLY A 187 -23.49 -24.35 -0.35
N LEU A 188 -22.50 -24.90 0.37
CA LEU A 188 -21.25 -24.20 0.69
C LEU A 188 -20.64 -23.60 -0.57
N ILE A 189 -20.37 -22.29 -0.55
CA ILE A 189 -19.68 -21.58 -1.62
C ILE A 189 -18.20 -21.51 -1.28
N HIS A 190 -17.35 -22.01 -2.18
CA HIS A 190 -15.91 -21.78 -2.11
C HIS A 190 -15.49 -20.72 -3.12
N HIS A 191 -15.00 -19.58 -2.63
CA HIS A 191 -14.58 -18.44 -3.45
C HIS A 191 -13.05 -18.29 -3.49
N SER A 192 -12.47 -18.23 -4.69
CA SER A 192 -11.05 -17.98 -4.90
C SER A 192 -10.80 -16.93 -5.99
N ASP A 193 -9.54 -16.56 -6.20
CA ASP A 193 -9.15 -15.85 -7.40
C ASP A 193 -9.15 -16.77 -8.65
N ARG A 194 -8.68 -16.24 -9.79
CA ARG A 194 -8.55 -16.99 -11.05
C ARG A 194 -7.12 -17.53 -11.28
N GLY A 195 -6.35 -17.74 -10.22
CA GLY A 195 -5.02 -18.32 -10.28
C GLY A 195 -5.03 -19.73 -10.87
N SER A 196 -3.94 -20.12 -11.55
CA SER A 196 -3.81 -21.45 -12.17
C SER A 196 -3.96 -22.60 -11.18
N THR A 197 -3.65 -22.37 -9.90
CA THR A 197 -3.80 -23.33 -8.80
C THR A 197 -5.26 -23.62 -8.43
N TYR A 198 -6.19 -22.70 -8.71
CA TYR A 198 -7.63 -22.86 -8.47
C TYR A 198 -8.42 -23.21 -9.72
N THR A 199 -7.91 -22.91 -10.92
CA THR A 199 -8.60 -23.21 -12.18
C THR A 199 -8.35 -24.64 -12.69
N GLY A 200 -7.33 -25.34 -12.19
CA GLY A 200 -6.97 -26.69 -12.62
C GLY A 200 -8.09 -27.73 -12.41
N GLY A 201 -8.03 -28.83 -13.17
CA GLY A 201 -9.04 -29.90 -13.15
C GLY A 201 -9.24 -30.55 -11.78
N GLY A 202 -8.17 -30.99 -11.12
CA GLY A 202 -8.26 -31.72 -9.85
C GLY A 202 -8.89 -30.94 -8.68
N PHE A 203 -8.71 -29.61 -8.64
CA PHE A 203 -9.31 -28.74 -7.64
C PHE A 203 -10.81 -28.59 -7.87
N ARG A 204 -11.22 -28.41 -9.14
CA ARG A 204 -12.64 -28.35 -9.51
C ARG A 204 -13.35 -29.67 -9.26
N GLU A 205 -12.68 -30.78 -9.57
CA GLU A 205 -13.17 -32.12 -9.29
C GLU A 205 -13.39 -32.29 -7.78
N ALA A 206 -12.41 -31.94 -6.95
CA ALA A 206 -12.52 -31.99 -5.50
C ALA A 206 -13.70 -31.17 -4.95
N LEU A 207 -13.96 -29.97 -5.48
CA LEU A 207 -15.15 -29.19 -5.11
C LEU A 207 -16.44 -29.92 -5.51
N SER A 208 -16.52 -30.39 -6.75
CA SER A 208 -17.72 -31.03 -7.29
C SER A 208 -18.06 -32.35 -6.59
N SER A 209 -17.05 -33.17 -6.25
CA SER A 209 -17.23 -34.44 -5.54
C SER A 209 -17.74 -34.26 -4.11
N ASN A 210 -17.58 -33.06 -3.54
CA ASN A 210 -18.07 -32.71 -2.20
C ASN A 210 -19.30 -31.78 -2.25
N GLY A 211 -19.93 -31.59 -3.42
CA GLY A 211 -21.12 -30.73 -3.55
C GLY A 211 -20.86 -29.24 -3.32
N ILE A 212 -19.59 -28.80 -3.34
CA ILE A 212 -19.21 -27.41 -3.04
C ILE A 212 -19.37 -26.56 -4.29
N VAL A 213 -20.04 -25.41 -4.13
CA VAL A 213 -20.30 -24.46 -5.21
C VAL A 213 -19.06 -23.60 -5.45
N CYS A 214 -18.42 -23.79 -6.61
CA CYS A 214 -17.25 -23.02 -6.99
C CYS A 214 -17.62 -21.58 -7.39
N SER A 215 -16.94 -20.59 -6.80
CA SER A 215 -17.02 -19.18 -7.18
C SER A 215 -15.63 -18.59 -7.42
N MET A 216 -15.50 -17.72 -8.43
CA MET A 216 -14.22 -17.06 -8.73
C MET A 216 -14.37 -15.55 -8.91
N SER A 217 -13.39 -14.78 -8.44
CA SER A 217 -13.36 -13.32 -8.57
C SER A 217 -13.34 -12.85 -10.03
N ARG A 218 -13.62 -11.56 -10.29
CA ARG A 218 -13.46 -10.94 -11.63
C ARG A 218 -12.03 -10.40 -11.79
N LYS A 219 -11.53 -10.33 -13.03
CA LYS A 219 -10.34 -9.53 -13.35
C LYS A 219 -10.65 -8.04 -13.23
#